data_AF-A0A7V9KFU6-F1
#
_entry.id   AF-A0A7V9KFU6-F1
#
_cell.length_a   1.000
_cell.length_b   1.000
_cell.length_c   1.000
_cell.angle_alpha   90.00
_cell.angle_beta   90.00
_cell.angle_gamma   90.00
#
_symmetry.space_group_name_H-M   'P 1'
#
loop_
_entity.id
_entity.type
_entity.pdbx_description
1 polymer ?
#
loop_
_entity_poly.entity_id
_entity_poly.type
_entity_poly.pdbx_seq_one_letter_code
_entity_poly.pdbx_strand_id
1 'polypeptide(L)' 'MHPWSFAYQGRMDEHVFTSEVLRHNPLGDPFRRPLWVSVPPGYDEEPDRRY' A
#
# COMPACT_ATOMS: atom_id res chain seq x y z
N MET A 1 -3.52 25.85 -14.31
CA MET A 1 -2.83 24.58 -14.02
C MET A 1 -1.45 24.65 -14.64
N HIS A 2 -0.38 24.32 -13.92
CA HIS A 2 0.99 24.42 -14.43
C HIS A 2 1.35 23.17 -15.26
N PRO A 3 2.23 23.26 -16.27
CA PRO A 3 2.58 22.11 -17.13
C PRO A 3 3.35 21.00 -16.40
N TRP A 4 3.80 21.26 -15.18
CA TRP A 4 4.45 20.29 -14.28
C TRP A 4 3.55 19.82 -13.14
N SER A 5 2.31 20.32 -13.04
CA SER A 5 1.34 19.90 -12.02
C SER A 5 0.31 18.97 -12.65
N PHE A 6 0.43 17.67 -12.38
CA PHE A 6 -0.56 16.66 -12.75
C PHE A 6 -1.25 16.13 -11.50
N ALA A 7 -2.52 15.75 -11.64
CA ALA A 7 -3.23 15.06 -10.57
C ALA A 7 -2.61 13.67 -10.37
N TYR A 8 -2.51 13.24 -9.12
CA TYR A 8 -2.18 11.85 -8.82
C TYR A 8 -3.28 10.93 -9.36
N GLN A 9 -2.89 9.91 -10.10
CA GLN A 9 -3.81 8.96 -10.74
C GLN A 9 -3.70 7.53 -10.18
N GLY A 10 -2.75 7.28 -9.27
CA GLY A 10 -2.64 5.99 -8.60
C GLY A 10 -3.69 5.81 -7.51
N ARG A 11 -3.57 4.71 -6.78
CA ARG A 11 -4.41 4.39 -5.63
C ARG A 11 -3.52 4.06 -4.43
N MET A 12 -3.96 4.47 -3.25
CA MET A 12 -3.35 4.08 -1.99
C MET A 12 -4.21 3.00 -1.35
N ASP A 13 -3.68 1.78 -1.28
CA ASP A 13 -4.38 0.63 -0.71
C ASP A 13 -3.91 0.39 0.72
N GLU A 14 -4.86 0.38 1.66
CA GLU A 14 -4.58 -0.02 3.05
C GLU A 14 -4.76 -1.54 3.19
N HIS A 15 -3.70 -2.21 3.63
CA HIS A 15 -3.71 -3.63 3.92
C HIS A 15 -3.40 -3.87 5.38
N VAL A 16 -4.16 -4.75 6.03
CA VAL A 16 -3.79 -5.26 7.35
C VAL A 16 -3.17 -6.64 7.19
N PHE A 17 -1.91 -6.77 7.61
CA PHE A 17 -1.20 -8.04 7.58
C PHE A 17 -0.87 -8.55 8.98
N THR A 18 -0.56 -9.84 9.07
CA THR A 18 -0.16 -10.51 10.32
C THR A 18 1.36 -10.65 10.34
N SER A 19 2.01 -10.12 11.36
CA SER A 19 3.43 -10.25 11.62
C SER A 19 3.70 -11.39 12.60
N GLU A 20 4.19 -12.52 12.10
CA GLU A 20 4.49 -13.68 12.94
C GLU A 20 5.56 -13.38 14.00
N VAL A 21 6.53 -12.53 13.66
CA VAL A 21 7.60 -12.09 14.57
C VAL A 21 7.08 -11.31 15.78
N LEU A 22 5.87 -10.76 15.71
CA LEU A 22 5.25 -9.98 16.78
C LEU A 22 4.22 -10.76 17.59
N ARG A 23 3.94 -12.04 17.27
CA ARG A 23 2.80 -12.79 17.82
C ARG A 23 2.79 -12.93 19.36
N HIS A 24 3.90 -12.65 20.03
CA HIS A 24 3.98 -12.63 21.50
C HIS A 24 4.93 -11.53 21.98
N ASN A 25 4.87 -10.34 21.37
CA ASN A 25 5.70 -9.23 21.79
C ASN A 25 5.43 -8.90 23.28
N PRO A 26 6.43 -8.97 24.18
CA PRO A 26 6.26 -8.71 25.61
C PRO A 26 5.85 -7.27 25.94
N LEU A 27 6.05 -6.34 25.00
CA LEU A 27 5.60 -4.95 25.10
C LEU A 27 4.14 -4.77 24.65
N GLY A 28 3.51 -5.84 24.16
CA GLY A 28 2.12 -5.83 23.72
C GLY A 28 1.89 -5.22 22.33
N ASP A 29 2.94 -4.99 21.54
CA ASP A 29 2.77 -4.42 20.21
C ASP A 29 1.86 -5.32 19.34
N PRO A 30 0.86 -4.73 18.64
CA PRO A 30 -0.05 -5.49 17.81
C PRO A 30 0.69 -6.22 16.67
N PHE A 31 0.43 -7.52 16.55
CA PHE A 31 0.94 -8.32 15.45
C PHE A 31 0.12 -8.15 14.16
N ARG A 32 -1.10 -7.60 14.22
CA ARG A 32 -1.87 -7.18 13.04
C ARG A 32 -1.59 -5.70 12.75
N ARG A 33 -1.03 -5.39 11.59
CA ARG A 33 -0.51 -4.05 11.28
C ARG A 33 -1.07 -3.53 9.96
N PRO A 34 -1.50 -2.25 9.91
CA PRO A 34 -1.83 -1.60 8.64
C PRO A 34 -0.54 -1.27 7.87
N LEU A 35 -0.63 -1.34 6.55
CA LEU A 35 0.38 -0.93 5.59
C LEU A 35 -0.33 -0.23 4.42
N TRP A 36 0.15 0.93 4.04
CA TRP A 36 -0.29 1.62 2.83
C TRP A 36 0.61 1.25 1.65
N VAL A 37 0.00 0.83 0.55
CA VAL A 37 0.68 0.47 -0.70
C VAL A 37 0.21 1.43 -1.79
N SER A 38 1.13 2.16 -2.40
CA SER A 38 0.83 2.96 -3.59
C SER A 38 0.88 2.06 -4.82
N VAL A 39 -0.26 1.90 -5.50
CA VAL A 39 -0.33 1.16 -6.77
C VAL A 39 -0.58 2.12 -7.95
N PRO A 40 0.00 1.85 -9.12
CA PRO A 40 -0.23 2.67 -10.31
C PRO A 40 -1.70 2.58 -10.77
N PRO A 41 -2.18 3.56 -11.57
CA PRO A 41 -3.47 3.41 -12.25
C PRO A 41 -3.51 2.10 -13.05
N GLY A 42 -4.66 1.45 -13.15
CA GLY A 42 -4.80 0.25 -14.00
C GLY A 42 -4.08 -0.99 -13.49
N TYR A 43 -3.53 -0.99 -12.26
CA TYR A 43 -2.75 -2.12 -11.72
C TYR A 43 -3.53 -3.44 -11.73
N ASP A 44 -4.83 -3.40 -11.46
CA ASP A 44 -5.69 -4.59 -11.43
C ASP A 44 -6.23 -4.95 -12.83
N GLU A 45 -6.45 -3.96 -13.69
CA GLU A 45 -7.05 -4.13 -15.01
C GLU A 45 -6.04 -4.46 -16.12
N GLU A 46 -4.78 -4.03 -15.97
CA GLU A 46 -3.72 -4.12 -16.99
C GLU A 46 -2.46 -4.83 -16.44
N PRO A 47 -2.51 -6.13 -16.10
CA PRO A 47 -1.43 -6.82 -15.39
C PRO A 47 -0.11 -6.93 -16.19
N ASP A 48 -0.19 -6.85 -17.52
CA ASP A 48 0.99 -6.90 -18.40
C ASP A 48 1.68 -5.53 -18.56
N ARG A 49 1.04 -4.44 -18.12
CA ARG A 49 1.55 -3.08 -18.28
C ARG A 49 2.65 -2.77 -17.26
N ARG A 50 3.72 -2.14 -17.73
CA ARG A 50 4.87 -1.72 -16.91
C ARG A 50 4.87 -0.20 -16.72
N TYR A 51 5.20 0.25 -15.51
CA TYR A 51 5.23 1.65 -15.07
C TYR A 51 6.64 2.05 -14.63
#